data_AF-A0A1E3LMT9-F1
#
_entry.id   AF-A0A1E3LMT9-F1
#
_cell.length_a   1.000
_cell.length_b   1.000
_cell.length_c   1.000
_cell.angle_alpha   90.00
_cell.angle_beta   90.00
_cell.angle_gamma   90.00
#
_symmetry.space_group_name_H-M   'P 1'
#
loop_
_entity.id
_entity.type
_entity.pdbx_description
1 polymer ?
#
loop_
_entity_poly.entity_id
_entity_poly.type
_entity_poly.pdbx_seq_one_letter_code
_entity_poly.pdbx_strand_id
1 'polypeptide(L)'
;MWQGMLSTIIFADTHGNAWNVKSVSLDCNLFDDGRSCGGGTGGGTSGAAEATNIVTLQAKDPFASGNVVIRLEGLPTPVIFVLKTGIGNAIDMATDLRVEGRNPSAPPQLIAMQSLPAFDNSMGDFLSGIPPKGSIAVKIAGGAAEGWTLNGALYVRTRLPILSPAFTDRVGSAEGVAVYKYPHFVPSLLASVNGTPTSLLITGN
;
A
#
# COMPACT_ATOMS: atom_id res chain seq x y z
N MET A 1 -22.38 18.28 -10.67
CA MET A 1 -21.81 19.65 -10.57
C MET A 1 -22.87 20.73 -10.83
N TRP A 2 -22.76 21.90 -10.19
CA TRP A 2 -23.59 23.10 -10.43
C TRP A 2 -22.78 24.22 -11.10
N GLN A 3 -23.46 25.12 -11.83
CA GLN A 3 -22.82 26.29 -12.45
C GLN A 3 -22.12 27.16 -11.39
N GLY A 4 -20.90 27.60 -11.68
CA GLY A 4 -20.12 28.46 -10.77
C GLY A 4 -19.43 27.73 -9.61
N MET A 5 -19.65 26.41 -9.44
CA MET A 5 -18.92 25.61 -8.46
C MET A 5 -17.70 24.93 -9.09
N LEU A 6 -16.64 24.80 -8.30
CA LEU A 6 -15.43 24.08 -8.65
C LEU A 6 -15.50 22.64 -8.13
N SER A 7 -15.22 21.67 -9.00
CA SER A 7 -14.92 20.30 -8.58
C SER A 7 -13.45 20.00 -8.85
N THR A 8 -12.80 19.39 -7.88
CA THR A 8 -11.36 19.10 -7.94
C THR A 8 -11.16 17.60 -8.01
N ILE A 9 -10.30 17.15 -8.92
CA ILE A 9 -9.88 15.75 -9.07
C ILE A 9 -8.39 15.69 -8.79
N ILE A 10 -7.98 14.82 -7.87
CA ILE A 10 -6.58 14.59 -7.52
C ILE A 10 -6.17 13.21 -8.02
N PHE A 11 -5.04 13.15 -8.74
CA PHE A 11 -4.50 11.92 -9.31
C PHE A 11 -3.32 11.42 -8.48
N ALA A 12 -3.42 10.17 -8.01
CA ALA A 12 -2.35 9.50 -7.31
C ALA A 12 -2.25 8.02 -7.72
N ASP A 13 -1.05 7.45 -7.57
CA ASP A 13 -0.82 6.02 -7.75
C ASP A 13 -1.27 5.21 -6.52
N THR A 14 -1.08 3.89 -6.57
CA THR A 14 -1.43 2.99 -5.46
C THR A 14 -0.63 3.21 -4.17
N HIS A 15 0.47 3.95 -4.23
CA HIS A 15 1.31 4.26 -3.08
C HIS A 15 1.13 5.71 -2.60
N GLY A 16 0.15 6.44 -3.17
CA GLY A 16 -0.14 7.83 -2.81
C GLY A 16 0.81 8.84 -3.46
N ASN A 17 1.67 8.43 -4.41
CA ASN A 17 2.51 9.37 -5.13
C ASN A 17 1.65 10.15 -6.12
N ALA A 18 1.85 11.47 -6.16
CA ALA A 18 1.22 12.35 -7.14
C ALA A 18 1.49 11.86 -8.57
N TRP A 19 0.43 11.75 -9.38
CA TRP A 19 0.56 11.43 -10.79
C TRP A 19 0.25 12.66 -11.63
N ASN A 20 1.30 13.22 -12.24
CA ASN A 20 1.17 14.43 -13.03
C ASN A 20 0.26 14.25 -14.24
N VAL A 21 -0.54 15.29 -14.48
CA VAL A 21 -1.42 15.43 -15.62
C VAL A 21 -0.60 15.96 -16.78
N LYS A 22 -0.57 15.20 -17.87
CA LYS A 22 0.09 15.57 -19.11
C LYS A 22 -0.76 16.53 -19.95
N SER A 23 -2.07 16.31 -20.00
CA SER A 23 -3.00 17.18 -20.72
C SER A 23 -4.45 16.90 -20.31
N VAL A 24 -5.28 17.94 -20.34
CA VAL A 24 -6.74 17.85 -20.21
C VAL A 24 -7.36 18.27 -21.54
N SER A 25 -8.42 17.59 -21.96
CA SER A 25 -9.22 17.95 -23.12
C SER A 25 -10.70 17.89 -22.76
N LEU A 26 -11.40 18.98 -23.02
CA LEU A 26 -12.82 19.16 -22.73
C LEU A 26 -13.41 20.19 -23.69
N ASP A 27 -14.75 20.30 -23.72
CA ASP A 27 -15.42 21.38 -24.46
C ASP A 27 -15.39 22.69 -23.66
N CYS A 28 -14.56 23.62 -24.12
CA CYS A 28 -14.32 24.90 -23.46
C CYS A 28 -15.50 25.88 -23.47
N ASN A 29 -16.54 25.59 -24.26
CA ASN A 29 -17.80 26.33 -24.22
C ASN A 29 -18.65 25.90 -23.02
N LEU A 30 -18.50 24.65 -22.58
CA LEU A 30 -19.33 24.05 -21.53
C LEU A 30 -18.62 24.00 -20.18
N PHE A 31 -17.30 23.76 -20.19
CA PHE A 31 -16.49 23.59 -18.99
C PHE A 31 -15.20 24.42 -19.05
N ASP A 32 -14.63 24.72 -17.89
CA ASP A 32 -13.31 25.31 -17.74
C ASP A 32 -12.47 24.47 -16.79
N ASP A 33 -11.19 24.30 -17.10
CA ASP A 33 -10.19 23.74 -16.17
C ASP A 33 -9.17 24.78 -15.70
N GLY A 34 -9.32 26.04 -16.12
CA GLY A 34 -8.41 27.15 -15.84
C GLY A 34 -7.07 27.04 -16.57
N ARG A 35 -6.89 26.06 -17.47
CA ARG A 35 -5.59 25.78 -18.13
C ARG A 35 -5.72 25.53 -19.64
N SER A 36 -6.64 24.68 -20.06
CA SER A 36 -6.77 24.17 -21.42
C SER A 36 -7.63 25.05 -22.33
N CYS A 37 -8.48 25.92 -21.75
CA CYS A 37 -9.45 26.73 -22.49
C CYS A 37 -8.98 28.11 -22.95
N GLY A 38 -7.68 28.41 -22.83
CA GLY A 38 -7.05 29.56 -23.47
C GLY A 38 -7.61 30.91 -23.02
N GLY A 39 -7.29 31.35 -21.80
CA GLY A 39 -7.59 32.71 -21.37
C GLY A 39 -7.68 32.87 -19.86
N GLY A 40 -6.52 32.88 -19.18
CA GLY A 40 -6.46 33.33 -17.79
C GLY A 40 -6.94 34.77 -17.66
N THR A 41 -8.06 34.97 -16.98
CA THR A 41 -8.41 36.26 -16.34
C THR A 41 -8.26 36.15 -14.82
N GLY A 42 -7.15 35.54 -14.40
CA GLY A 42 -6.60 35.64 -13.05
C GLY A 42 -5.09 35.60 -13.21
N GLY A 43 -4.41 36.71 -12.89
CA GLY A 43 -3.02 36.97 -13.23
C GLY A 43 -2.03 35.91 -12.74
N GLY A 44 -1.81 34.90 -13.56
CA GLY A 44 -0.72 33.94 -13.47
C GLY A 44 -0.12 33.81 -14.87
N THR A 45 1.11 34.26 -15.02
CA THR A 45 1.95 34.15 -16.21
C THR A 45 1.79 32.80 -16.90
N SER A 46 1.63 32.84 -18.22
CA SER A 46 1.84 31.75 -19.17
C SER A 46 3.30 31.27 -19.14
N GLY A 47 3.71 30.67 -18.01
CA GLY A 47 4.83 29.76 -17.92
C GLY A 47 4.33 28.36 -18.23
N ALA A 48 5.23 27.45 -18.63
CA ALA A 48 4.93 26.03 -18.80
C ALA A 48 3.95 25.57 -17.71
N ALA A 49 2.79 25.01 -18.09
CA ALA A 49 1.81 24.54 -17.12
C ALA A 49 2.54 23.69 -16.07
N GLU A 50 2.62 24.19 -14.83
CA GLU A 50 3.39 23.53 -13.80
C GLU A 50 2.88 22.09 -13.67
N ALA A 51 3.83 21.15 -13.59
CA ALA A 51 3.51 19.74 -13.41
C ALA A 51 2.62 19.61 -12.16
N THR A 52 1.38 19.17 -12.37
CA THR A 52 0.35 19.11 -11.34
C THR A 52 -0.38 17.79 -11.45
N ASN A 53 -0.76 17.23 -10.30
CA ASN A 53 -1.62 16.07 -10.21
C ASN A 53 -3.08 16.45 -9.88
N ILE A 54 -3.42 17.74 -9.99
CA ILE A 54 -4.73 18.27 -9.61
C ILE A 54 -5.40 18.93 -10.82
N VAL A 55 -6.62 18.49 -11.13
CA VAL A 55 -7.49 19.09 -12.15
C VAL A 55 -8.70 19.68 -11.46
N THR A 56 -8.84 21.00 -11.56
CA THR A 56 -10.06 21.72 -11.17
C THR A 56 -10.95 21.85 -12.39
N LEU A 57 -12.24 21.61 -12.25
CA LEU A 57 -13.24 21.75 -13.30
C LEU A 57 -14.34 22.70 -12.82
N GLN A 58 -14.78 23.57 -13.72
CA GLN A 58 -15.88 24.50 -13.50
C GLN A 58 -16.89 24.36 -14.65
N ALA A 59 -18.17 24.26 -14.32
CA ALA A 59 -19.23 24.35 -15.31
C ALA A 59 -19.52 25.81 -15.68
N LYS A 60 -19.55 26.11 -16.98
CA LYS A 60 -19.96 27.41 -17.53
C LYS A 60 -21.48 27.50 -17.72
N ASP A 61 -22.13 26.37 -17.97
CA ASP A 61 -23.57 26.25 -18.24
C ASP A 61 -24.29 25.41 -17.17
N PRO A 62 -25.47 25.84 -16.68
CA PRO A 62 -26.27 25.11 -15.71
C PRO A 62 -26.81 23.76 -16.22
N PHE A 63 -26.85 23.53 -17.53
CA PHE A 63 -27.32 22.30 -18.19
C PHE A 63 -26.35 21.81 -19.27
N ALA A 64 -25.10 21.58 -18.87
CA ALA A 64 -24.06 20.98 -19.69
C ALA A 64 -23.96 19.47 -19.49
N SER A 65 -23.75 18.74 -20.59
CA SER A 65 -23.28 17.36 -20.58
C SER A 65 -22.12 17.24 -21.56
N GLY A 66 -21.00 16.70 -21.12
CA GLY A 66 -19.83 16.54 -21.98
C GLY A 66 -18.80 15.59 -21.39
N ASN A 67 -17.76 15.30 -22.16
CA ASN A 67 -16.67 14.45 -21.72
C ASN A 67 -15.46 15.30 -21.36
N VAL A 68 -14.74 14.88 -20.33
CA VAL A 68 -13.38 15.34 -20.06
C VAL A 68 -12.44 14.16 -20.19
N VAL A 69 -11.37 14.35 -20.97
CA VAL A 69 -10.33 13.36 -21.22
C VAL A 69 -9.05 13.85 -20.58
N ILE A 70 -8.53 13.07 -19.64
CA ILE A 70 -7.35 13.39 -18.86
C ILE A 70 -6.26 12.38 -19.21
N ARG A 71 -5.10 12.89 -19.65
CA ARG A 71 -3.91 12.08 -19.91
C ARG A 71 -2.92 12.28 -18.78
N LEU A 72 -2.44 11.20 -18.21
CA LEU A 72 -1.41 11.21 -17.17
C LEU A 72 -0.03 10.97 -17.78
N GLU A 73 1.01 11.49 -17.13
CA GLU A 73 2.39 11.31 -17.58
C GLU A 73 2.76 9.82 -17.66
N GLY A 74 3.12 9.35 -18.86
CA GLY A 74 3.55 7.98 -19.11
C GLY A 74 2.50 6.88 -18.90
N LEU A 75 1.23 7.23 -18.65
CA LEU A 75 0.11 6.29 -18.78
C LEU A 75 -0.37 6.30 -20.25
N PRO A 76 -0.31 5.18 -20.97
CA PRO A 76 -0.69 5.14 -22.39
C PRO A 76 -2.20 5.29 -22.61
N THR A 77 -3.00 4.88 -21.62
CA THR A 77 -4.47 4.91 -21.69
C THR A 77 -5.01 6.17 -21.01
N PRO A 78 -5.81 7.01 -21.69
CA PRO A 78 -6.42 8.19 -21.06
C PRO A 78 -7.54 7.79 -20.10
N VAL A 79 -7.75 8.62 -19.07
CA VAL A 79 -8.90 8.53 -18.17
C VAL A 79 -10.01 9.44 -18.71
N ILE A 80 -11.22 8.91 -18.90
CA ILE A 80 -12.35 9.66 -19.48
C ILE A 80 -13.46 9.75 -18.43
N PHE A 81 -13.95 10.95 -18.18
CA PHE A 81 -15.12 11.19 -17.33
C PHE A 81 -16.26 11.83 -18.13
N VAL A 82 -17.49 11.48 -17.73
CA VAL A 82 -18.70 12.15 -18.22
C VAL A 82 -19.11 13.18 -17.17
N LEU A 83 -19.11 14.46 -17.58
CA LEU A 83 -19.56 15.57 -16.76
C LEU A 83 -21.02 15.87 -17.08
N LYS A 84 -21.84 16.01 -16.03
CA LYS A 84 -23.23 16.44 -16.14
C LYS A 84 -23.55 17.49 -15.08
N THR A 85 -24.24 18.55 -15.49
CA THR A 85 -24.71 19.61 -14.58
C THR A 85 -26.24 19.61 -14.52
N GLY A 86 -26.79 20.06 -13.39
CA GLY A 86 -28.24 20.23 -13.22
C GLY A 86 -29.08 18.99 -12.90
N ILE A 87 -28.47 17.80 -12.68
CA ILE A 87 -29.21 16.52 -12.50
C ILE A 87 -29.21 16.02 -11.04
N GLY A 88 -28.84 16.84 -10.04
CA GLY A 88 -28.87 16.40 -8.64
C GLY A 88 -28.67 17.49 -7.59
N ASN A 89 -29.22 17.26 -6.39
CA ASN A 89 -29.10 18.12 -5.21
C ASN A 89 -27.76 17.93 -4.45
N ALA A 90 -26.83 17.16 -5.00
CA ALA A 90 -25.53 16.86 -4.40
C ALA A 90 -24.43 17.72 -5.05
N ILE A 91 -23.55 18.25 -4.22
CA ILE A 91 -22.35 19.00 -4.64
C ILE A 91 -21.21 17.98 -4.73
N ASP A 92 -20.69 17.76 -5.93
CA ASP A 92 -19.48 16.96 -6.13
C ASP A 92 -18.27 17.78 -5.62
N MET A 93 -17.95 17.62 -4.34
CA MET A 93 -16.69 18.11 -3.75
C MET A 93 -15.50 17.28 -4.24
N ALA A 94 -14.30 17.63 -3.77
CA ALA A 94 -13.04 17.00 -4.19
C ALA A 94 -13.15 15.47 -4.22
N THR A 95 -12.82 14.88 -5.39
CA THR A 95 -12.81 13.44 -5.60
C THR A 95 -11.38 12.98 -5.81
N ASP A 96 -10.90 12.11 -4.93
CA ASP A 96 -9.59 11.46 -5.07
C ASP A 96 -9.70 10.26 -6.00
N LEU A 97 -8.95 10.29 -7.11
CA LEU A 97 -8.88 9.18 -8.04
C LEU A 97 -7.56 8.43 -7.90
N ARG A 98 -7.67 7.14 -7.60
CA ARG A 98 -6.54 6.22 -7.56
C ARG A 98 -6.44 5.45 -8.86
N VAL A 99 -5.32 5.60 -9.55
CA VAL A 99 -5.08 4.92 -10.83
C VAL A 99 -4.34 3.61 -10.59
N GLU A 100 -4.84 2.51 -11.15
CA GLU A 100 -4.15 1.22 -11.16
C GLU A 100 -2.97 1.27 -12.13
N GLY A 101 -1.87 1.88 -11.69
CA GLY A 101 -0.63 2.02 -12.43
C GLY A 101 0.43 2.70 -11.58
N ARG A 102 1.69 2.60 -12.02
CA ARG A 102 2.81 3.27 -11.37
C ARG A 102 3.15 4.53 -12.15
N ASN A 103 3.21 5.68 -11.48
CA ASN A 103 3.71 6.91 -12.10
C ASN A 103 5.18 6.71 -12.54
N PRO A 104 5.52 6.84 -13.83
CA PRO A 104 6.89 6.65 -14.31
C PRO A 104 7.88 7.75 -13.87
N SER A 105 7.40 8.93 -13.47
CA SER A 105 8.23 9.99 -12.87
C SER A 105 8.23 9.95 -11.33
N ALA A 106 7.53 8.98 -10.72
CA ALA A 106 7.66 8.78 -9.28
C ALA A 106 9.13 8.53 -8.96
N PRO A 107 9.70 9.19 -7.93
CA PRO A 107 11.03 8.85 -7.47
C PRO A 107 11.08 7.33 -7.29
N PRO A 108 12.19 6.66 -7.65
CA PRO A 108 12.34 5.27 -7.25
C PRO A 108 11.99 5.27 -5.77
N GLN A 109 10.98 4.47 -5.42
CA GLN A 109 10.90 4.09 -4.04
C GLN A 109 12.20 3.33 -3.84
N LEU A 110 13.21 4.05 -3.34
CA LEU A 110 14.01 3.54 -2.27
C LEU A 110 12.92 3.10 -1.30
N ILE A 111 12.54 1.83 -1.43
CA ILE A 111 12.42 1.01 -0.26
C ILE A 111 13.74 1.33 0.44
N ALA A 112 13.69 2.31 1.34
CA ALA A 112 14.51 2.21 2.50
C ALA A 112 14.18 0.78 2.90
N MET A 113 15.13 -0.11 2.68
CA MET A 113 15.36 -1.13 3.66
C MET A 113 15.57 -0.34 4.97
N GLN A 114 14.49 0.20 5.58
CA GLN A 114 14.12 -0.28 6.88
C GLN A 114 14.27 -1.76 6.68
N SER A 115 15.41 -2.29 7.12
CA SER A 115 15.73 -3.68 6.95
C SER A 115 14.41 -4.39 7.23
N LEU A 116 13.84 -5.07 6.23
CA LEU A 116 13.09 -6.30 6.51
C LEU A 116 13.86 -6.89 7.68
N PRO A 117 13.28 -7.01 8.89
CA PRO A 117 14.03 -7.41 10.08
C PRO A 117 14.98 -8.50 9.63
N ALA A 118 16.28 -8.17 9.64
CA ALA A 118 17.26 -8.66 8.66
C ALA A 118 16.91 -10.09 8.26
N PHE A 119 16.46 -10.35 7.01
CA PHE A 119 15.98 -11.68 6.61
C PHE A 119 16.97 -12.67 7.16
N ASP A 120 16.55 -13.38 8.19
CA ASP A 120 17.50 -14.06 9.01
C ASP A 120 17.83 -15.31 8.23
N ASN A 121 19.01 -15.31 7.60
CA ASN A 121 19.45 -16.41 6.74
C ASN A 121 19.38 -17.75 7.48
N SER A 122 19.43 -17.76 8.82
CA SER A 122 19.25 -18.96 9.64
C SER A 122 17.84 -19.55 9.62
N MET A 123 16.79 -18.78 9.30
CA MET A 123 15.41 -19.27 9.34
C MET A 123 15.12 -20.34 8.30
N GLY A 124 15.80 -20.32 7.15
CA GLY A 124 15.71 -21.39 6.16
C GLY A 124 16.29 -22.72 6.66
N ASP A 125 17.41 -22.63 7.36
CA ASP A 125 18.09 -23.76 8.00
C ASP A 125 17.22 -24.37 9.11
N PHE A 126 16.64 -23.53 9.97
CA PHE A 126 15.66 -23.97 10.97
C PHE A 126 14.41 -24.58 10.32
N LEU A 127 13.88 -24.02 9.24
CA LEU A 127 12.70 -24.57 8.56
C LEU A 127 12.96 -25.99 8.05
N SER A 128 14.15 -26.18 7.48
CA SER A 128 14.65 -27.46 6.98
C SER A 128 14.99 -28.45 8.10
N GLY A 129 14.98 -28.02 9.36
CA GLY A 129 15.31 -28.85 10.52
C GLY A 129 16.82 -29.06 10.74
N ILE A 130 17.67 -28.26 10.08
CA ILE A 130 19.13 -28.33 10.19
C ILE A 130 19.58 -27.03 10.89
N PRO A 131 19.49 -26.93 12.23
CA PRO A 131 19.84 -25.70 12.93
C PRO A 131 21.30 -25.30 12.69
N PRO A 132 21.61 -24.00 12.46
CA PRO A 132 22.99 -23.55 12.23
C PRO A 132 23.94 -23.86 13.39
N LYS A 133 25.24 -23.80 13.10
CA LYS A 133 26.27 -23.94 14.14
C LYS A 133 26.11 -22.85 15.21
N GLY A 134 26.23 -23.24 16.47
CA GLY A 134 26.08 -22.33 17.62
C GLY A 134 24.64 -22.22 18.14
N SER A 135 23.67 -22.88 17.50
CA SER A 135 22.32 -23.00 18.05
C SER A 135 22.29 -23.94 19.26
N ILE A 136 21.56 -23.54 20.30
CA ILE A 136 21.33 -24.35 21.51
C ILE A 136 19.88 -24.84 21.47
N ALA A 137 19.68 -26.15 21.49
CA ALA A 137 18.33 -26.72 21.49
C ALA A 137 17.61 -26.41 22.81
N VAL A 138 16.32 -26.07 22.71
CA VAL A 138 15.44 -25.89 23.87
C VAL A 138 14.36 -26.96 23.89
N LYS A 139 13.88 -27.31 25.06
CA LYS A 139 12.80 -28.27 25.23
C LYS A 139 11.46 -27.54 25.25
N ILE A 140 10.57 -27.92 24.35
CA ILE A 140 9.20 -27.41 24.28
C ILE A 140 8.22 -28.51 24.70
N ALA A 141 7.36 -28.21 25.68
CA ALA A 141 6.30 -29.09 26.16
C ALA A 141 4.92 -28.50 25.83
N GLY A 142 3.89 -29.35 25.71
CA GLY A 142 2.50 -28.91 25.47
C GLY A 142 2.04 -28.99 24.01
N GLY A 143 2.94 -29.29 23.06
CA GLY A 143 2.56 -29.48 21.65
C GLY A 143 3.72 -29.92 20.77
N ALA A 144 3.41 -30.25 19.51
CA ALA A 144 4.39 -30.66 18.51
C ALA A 144 5.18 -29.45 17.98
N ALA A 145 6.25 -29.10 18.68
CA ALA A 145 7.14 -28.00 18.33
C ALA A 145 8.59 -28.35 18.70
N GLU A 146 9.51 -27.86 17.89
CA GLU A 146 10.95 -27.88 18.14
C GLU A 146 11.45 -26.46 18.31
N GLY A 147 12.53 -26.24 19.06
CA GLY A 147 13.07 -24.90 19.20
C GLY A 147 14.55 -24.85 19.52
N TRP A 148 15.13 -23.69 19.22
CA TRP A 148 16.53 -23.38 19.45
C TRP A 148 16.72 -21.92 19.83
N THR A 149 17.76 -21.62 20.58
CA THR A 149 18.28 -20.26 20.73
C THR A 149 19.52 -20.06 19.88
N LEU A 150 19.65 -18.89 19.26
CA LEU A 150 20.84 -18.49 18.52
C LEU A 150 21.01 -16.97 18.67
N ASN A 151 22.17 -16.53 19.14
CA ASN A 151 22.49 -15.11 19.38
C ASN A 151 21.45 -14.38 20.25
N GLY A 152 20.90 -15.07 21.25
CA GLY A 152 19.89 -14.51 22.17
C GLY A 152 18.45 -14.52 21.64
N ALA A 153 18.25 -14.78 20.34
CA ALA A 153 16.92 -14.95 19.75
C ALA A 153 16.43 -16.40 19.90
N LEU A 154 15.12 -16.59 19.99
CA LEU A 154 14.45 -17.89 20.06
C LEU A 154 13.78 -18.20 18.71
N TYR A 155 14.00 -19.41 18.21
CA TYR A 155 13.44 -19.95 16.98
C TYR A 155 12.57 -21.14 17.31
N VAL A 156 11.32 -21.13 16.85
CA VAL A 156 10.33 -22.17 17.15
C VAL A 156 9.78 -22.71 15.85
N ARG A 157 10.04 -23.98 15.57
CA ARG A 157 9.57 -24.70 14.39
C ARG A 157 8.36 -25.55 14.76
N THR A 158 7.22 -25.31 14.14
CA THR A 158 5.99 -26.06 14.43
C THR A 158 5.01 -26.01 13.25
N ARG A 159 4.06 -26.95 13.24
CA ARG A 159 2.85 -26.91 12.38
C ARG A 159 1.67 -26.21 13.07
N LEU A 160 1.80 -25.90 14.36
CA LEU A 160 0.75 -25.27 15.14
C LEU A 160 0.72 -23.75 14.90
N PRO A 161 -0.44 -23.13 14.66
CA PRO A 161 -0.55 -21.68 14.63
C PRO A 161 -0.22 -21.08 16.01
N ILE A 162 0.77 -20.18 16.06
CA ILE A 162 1.07 -19.41 17.28
C ILE A 162 0.13 -18.20 17.37
N LEU A 163 -0.51 -18.04 18.51
CA LEU A 163 -1.46 -16.97 18.82
C LEU A 163 -0.80 -15.80 19.57
N SER A 164 0.11 -16.11 20.50
CA SER A 164 0.84 -15.10 21.29
C SER A 164 2.12 -15.67 21.93
N PRO A 165 3.07 -14.81 22.36
CA PRO A 165 3.19 -13.39 22.02
C PRO A 165 3.53 -13.16 20.55
N ALA A 166 3.58 -11.90 20.12
CA ALA A 166 3.98 -11.54 18.76
C ALA A 166 5.43 -11.98 18.47
N PHE A 167 5.65 -12.55 17.29
CA PHE A 167 6.96 -12.89 16.75
C PHE A 167 7.50 -11.71 15.93
N THR A 168 8.83 -11.64 15.73
CA THR A 168 9.44 -10.65 14.83
C THR A 168 9.43 -11.12 13.39
N ASP A 169 9.68 -12.42 13.17
CA ASP A 169 9.81 -13.00 11.84
C ASP A 169 9.12 -14.36 11.75
N ARG A 170 8.66 -14.69 10.54
CA ARG A 170 8.05 -15.99 10.24
C ARG A 170 8.42 -16.45 8.83
N VAL A 171 8.85 -17.70 8.70
CA VAL A 171 9.02 -18.39 7.41
C VAL A 171 8.21 -19.68 7.43
N GLY A 172 7.51 -19.97 6.33
CA GLY A 172 6.67 -21.16 6.19
C GLY A 172 7.07 -22.01 4.99
N SER A 173 6.75 -23.30 5.06
CA SER A 173 6.83 -24.25 3.95
C SER A 173 5.44 -24.49 3.35
N ALA A 174 5.39 -24.97 2.11
CA ALA A 174 4.14 -25.37 1.45
C ALA A 174 3.42 -26.52 2.19
N GLU A 175 4.17 -27.31 2.96
CA GLU A 175 3.62 -28.41 3.77
C GLU A 175 2.98 -27.95 5.08
N GLY A 176 3.06 -26.66 5.45
CA GLY A 176 2.44 -26.12 6.66
C GLY A 176 3.32 -26.14 7.92
N VAL A 177 4.61 -26.49 7.81
CA VAL A 177 5.59 -26.21 8.87
C VAL A 177 6.00 -24.74 8.77
N ALA A 178 6.08 -24.04 9.90
CA ALA A 178 6.61 -22.69 9.99
C ALA A 178 7.65 -22.56 11.10
N VAL A 179 8.56 -21.61 10.93
CA VAL A 179 9.51 -21.16 11.96
C VAL A 179 9.12 -19.74 12.36
N TYR A 180 9.01 -19.53 13.67
CA TYR A 180 8.74 -18.24 14.31
C TYR A 180 9.98 -17.77 15.06
N LYS A 181 10.36 -16.51 14.87
CA LYS A 181 11.50 -15.90 15.58
C LYS A 181 11.01 -14.90 16.63
N TYR A 182 11.66 -14.94 17.78
CA TYR A 182 11.50 -13.98 18.87
C TYR A 182 12.84 -13.31 19.16
N PRO A 183 12.84 -11.99 19.46
CA PRO A 183 14.07 -11.23 19.64
C PRO A 183 14.85 -11.67 20.90
N HIS A 184 14.15 -12.30 21.85
CA HIS A 184 14.67 -12.80 23.11
C HIS A 184 14.04 -14.16 23.43
N PHE A 185 14.58 -14.85 24.44
CA PHE A 185 13.97 -16.06 24.98
C PHE A 185 12.56 -15.77 25.52
N VAL A 186 11.60 -16.63 25.14
CA VAL A 186 10.21 -16.55 25.59
C VAL A 186 9.85 -17.87 26.29
N PRO A 187 9.52 -17.87 27.60
CA PRO A 187 9.31 -19.10 28.36
C PRO A 187 7.97 -19.81 28.08
N SER A 188 7.00 -19.11 27.48
CA SER A 188 5.69 -19.66 27.17
C SER A 188 5.12 -19.03 25.91
N LEU A 189 4.63 -19.88 25.00
CA LEU A 189 3.86 -19.47 23.82
C LEU A 189 2.44 -19.98 23.94
N LEU A 190 1.48 -19.29 23.32
CA LEU A 190 0.13 -19.79 23.14
C LEU A 190 -0.04 -20.25 21.70
N ALA A 191 -0.37 -21.53 21.51
CA ALA A 191 -0.60 -22.13 20.20
C ALA A 191 -2.06 -22.60 20.07
N SER A 192 -2.57 -22.71 18.85
CA SER A 192 -3.87 -23.35 18.59
C SER A 192 -3.66 -24.83 18.24
N VAL A 193 -4.15 -25.73 19.08
CA VAL A 193 -4.16 -27.18 18.84
C VAL A 193 -5.62 -27.58 18.58
N ASN A 194 -5.94 -27.97 17.35
CA ASN A 194 -7.31 -28.33 16.94
C ASN A 194 -8.36 -27.25 17.31
N GLY A 195 -8.01 -25.98 17.19
CA GLY A 195 -8.89 -24.85 17.54
C GLY A 195 -8.90 -24.48 19.03
N THR A 196 -8.18 -25.21 19.88
CA THR A 196 -8.09 -24.92 21.32
C THR A 196 -6.76 -24.23 21.66
N PRO A 197 -6.78 -23.06 22.31
CA PRO A 197 -5.56 -22.42 22.82
C PRO A 197 -4.85 -23.33 23.83
N THR A 198 -3.58 -23.65 23.56
CA THR A 198 -2.74 -24.54 24.37
C THR A 198 -1.38 -23.88 24.59
N SER A 199 -0.92 -23.86 25.84
CA SER A 199 0.39 -23.30 26.17
C SER A 199 1.53 -24.24 25.80
N LEU A 200 2.52 -23.71 25.07
CA LEU A 200 3.80 -24.34 24.81
C LEU A 200 4.83 -23.79 25.82
N LEU A 201 5.27 -24.64 26.73
CA LEU A 201 6.25 -24.27 27.77
C LEU A 201 7.66 -24.55 27.26
N ILE A 202 8.53 -23.55 27.32
CA ILE A 202 9.89 -23.62 26.80
C ILE A 202 10.87 -23.63 27.97
N THR A 203 11.75 -24.62 27.97
CA THR A 203 12.75 -24.85 29.03
C THR A 203 14.13 -25.08 28.44
N GLY A 204 15.15 -24.57 29.13
CA GLY A 204 16.53 -24.55 28.67
C GLY A 204 16.91 -23.16 28.16
N ASN A 205 17.91 -22.56 28.80
CA ASN A 205 18.64 -21.39 28.35
C ASN A 205 20.09 -21.54 28.82
#